data_AF-A0A9W4MBF3-F1
#
_entry.id   AF-A0A9W4MBF3-F1
#
_cell.length_a   1.000
_cell.length_b   1.000
_cell.length_c   1.000
_cell.angle_alpha   90.00
_cell.angle_beta   90.00
_cell.angle_gamma   90.00
#
_symmetry.space_group_name_H-M   'P 1'
#
loop_
_entity.id
_entity.type
_entity.pdbx_description
1 polymer ?
#
loop_
_entity_poly.entity_id
_entity_poly.type
_entity_poly.pdbx_seq_one_letter_code
_entity_poly.pdbx_strand_id
1 'polypeptide(L)'
;MSAIFAKKIGGTYFRYSDDILVIAPISEADAIFLEKDIRYAITTYGKGLLIKEEKSAIHKFVQTGHRQTVTVIKATDKNGKPTLNKPFEYLGFRYDGRQVYIRDKTMSNLHRKIASVSQAMAIRLVKRYQGKAVSDILGLVDFEKFVQAFGPVEDFRSKSDDYRS
;
A
#
# COMPACT_ATOMS: atom_id res chain seq x y z
N MET A 1 -16.09 16.48 5.82
CA MET A 1 -15.49 17.41 6.81
C MET A 1 -13.97 17.50 6.66
N SER A 2 -13.25 16.38 6.53
CA SER A 2 -11.78 16.31 6.45
C SER A 2 -11.13 17.04 5.27
N ALA A 3 -11.65 16.91 4.05
CA ALA A 3 -11.04 17.56 2.86
C ALA A 3 -11.14 19.10 2.89
N ILE A 4 -12.25 19.64 3.37
CA ILE A 4 -12.47 21.09 3.50
C ILE A 4 -11.57 21.66 4.61
N PHE A 5 -11.46 20.94 5.74
CA PHE A 5 -10.58 21.34 6.83
C PHE A 5 -9.10 21.32 6.41
N ALA A 6 -8.65 20.25 5.74
CA ALA A 6 -7.28 20.17 5.22
C ALA A 6 -6.97 21.35 4.29
N LYS A 7 -7.85 21.70 3.35
CA LYS A 7 -7.66 22.87 2.48
C LYS A 7 -7.55 24.20 3.25
N LYS A 8 -8.34 24.37 4.32
CA LYS A 8 -8.30 25.60 5.15
C LYS A 8 -6.95 25.79 5.85
N ILE A 9 -6.27 24.72 6.22
CA ILE A 9 -4.94 24.75 6.85
C ILE A 9 -3.79 24.65 5.82
N GLY A 10 -4.08 24.85 4.53
CA GLY A 10 -3.07 24.73 3.46
C GLY A 10 -2.60 23.30 3.19
N GLY A 11 -3.35 22.30 3.67
CA GLY A 11 -3.08 20.88 3.48
C GLY A 11 -3.87 20.24 2.33
N THR A 12 -3.55 18.98 2.08
CA THR A 12 -4.17 18.11 1.08
C THR A 12 -4.70 16.85 1.75
N TYR A 13 -5.81 16.34 1.23
CA TYR A 13 -6.48 15.14 1.70
C TYR A 13 -6.62 14.13 0.55
N PHE A 14 -6.26 12.89 0.79
CA PHE A 14 -6.47 11.77 -0.12
C PHE A 14 -7.22 10.65 0.60
N ARG A 15 -8.12 9.97 -0.11
CA ARG A 15 -8.86 8.81 0.40
C ARG A 15 -8.98 7.75 -0.68
N TYR A 16 -8.71 6.51 -0.30
CA TYR A 16 -8.99 5.35 -1.13
C TYR A 16 -9.68 4.29 -0.26
N SER A 17 -11.00 4.13 -0.44
CA SER A 17 -11.84 3.30 0.44
C SER A 17 -11.65 3.70 1.93
N ASP A 18 -11.04 2.82 2.74
CA ASP A 18 -10.76 3.03 4.16
C ASP A 18 -9.41 3.70 4.44
N ASP A 19 -8.50 3.77 3.45
CA ASP A 19 -7.19 4.37 3.60
C ASP A 19 -7.25 5.89 3.44
N ILE A 20 -6.96 6.62 4.51
CA ILE A 20 -6.98 8.08 4.57
C ILE A 20 -5.56 8.62 4.72
N LEU A 21 -5.20 9.60 3.91
CA LEU A 21 -3.94 10.34 4.00
C LEU A 21 -4.22 11.84 4.09
N VAL A 22 -3.65 12.48 5.10
CA VAL A 22 -3.70 13.94 5.27
C VAL A 22 -2.28 14.47 5.31
N ILE A 23 -2.00 15.47 4.49
CA ILE A 23 -0.72 16.16 4.41
C ILE A 23 -0.98 17.62 4.72
N ALA A 24 -0.35 18.18 5.76
CA ALA A 24 -0.59 19.57 6.12
C ALA A 24 0.69 20.22 6.68
N PRO A 25 0.95 21.51 6.39
CA PRO A 25 2.07 22.27 6.92
C PRO A 25 1.77 22.77 8.35
N ILE A 26 1.59 21.85 9.29
CA ILE A 26 1.20 22.15 10.68
C ILE A 26 2.25 21.64 11.67
N SER A 27 2.15 22.07 12.93
CA SER A 27 3.03 21.60 14.00
C SER A 27 2.78 20.13 14.35
N GLU A 28 3.74 19.49 15.03
CA GLU A 28 3.58 18.11 15.52
C GLU A 28 2.41 17.98 16.51
N ALA A 29 2.21 19.00 17.37
CA ALA A 29 1.11 19.04 18.32
C ALA A 29 -0.24 19.13 17.59
N ASP A 30 -0.35 20.00 16.58
CA ASP A 30 -1.56 20.14 15.78
C ASP A 30 -1.85 18.87 14.97
N ALA A 31 -0.82 18.18 14.49
CA ALA A 31 -0.98 16.91 13.78
C ALA A 31 -1.57 15.81 14.69
N ILE A 32 -1.14 15.76 15.95
CA ILE A 32 -1.69 14.84 16.96
C ILE A 32 -3.15 15.20 17.27
N PHE A 33 -3.47 16.49 17.39
CA PHE A 33 -4.84 16.95 17.61
C PHE A 33 -5.75 16.61 16.42
N LEU A 34 -5.30 16.92 15.20
CA LEU A 34 -6.01 16.61 13.97
C LEU A 34 -6.27 15.11 13.81
N GLU A 35 -5.31 14.26 14.15
CA GLU A 35 -5.49 12.81 14.09
C GLU A 35 -6.56 12.32 15.07
N LYS A 36 -6.60 12.88 16.29
CA LYS A 36 -7.65 12.59 17.28
C LYS A 36 -9.02 13.04 16.79
N ASP A 37 -9.11 14.24 16.22
CA ASP A 37 -10.36 14.77 15.66
C ASP A 37 -10.89 13.91 14.52
N ILE A 38 -10.00 13.48 13.61
CA ILE A 38 -10.36 12.56 12.51
C ILE A 38 -10.87 11.24 13.07
N ARG A 39 -10.19 10.66 14.08
CA ARG A 39 -10.66 9.43 14.73
C ARG A 39 -12.03 9.61 15.36
N TYR A 40 -12.22 10.69 16.11
CA TYR A 40 -13.49 10.99 16.77
C TYR A 40 -14.63 11.17 15.77
N ALA A 41 -14.39 11.86 14.65
CA ALA A 41 -15.38 12.00 13.59
C ALA A 41 -15.74 10.63 12.98
N ILE A 42 -14.75 9.78 12.70
CA ILE A 42 -14.99 8.45 12.12
C ILE A 42 -15.77 7.56 13.09
N THR A 43 -15.44 7.55 14.38
CA THR A 43 -16.18 6.74 15.36
C THR A 43 -17.60 7.26 15.61
N THR A 44 -17.78 8.59 15.56
CA THR A 44 -19.08 9.24 15.76
C THR A 44 -20.03 9.01 14.59
N TYR A 45 -19.57 9.20 13.36
CA TYR A 45 -20.41 9.11 12.16
C TYR A 45 -20.34 7.76 11.45
N GLY A 46 -19.27 6.99 11.67
CA GLY A 46 -19.03 5.68 11.08
C GLY A 46 -19.37 4.56 12.05
N LYS A 47 -20.67 4.32 12.26
CA LYS A 47 -21.15 3.28 13.18
C LYS A 47 -20.54 1.92 12.82
N GLY A 48 -19.80 1.33 13.76
CA GLY A 48 -19.11 0.03 13.58
C GLY A 48 -17.72 0.10 12.95
N LEU A 49 -17.22 1.28 12.58
CA LEU A 49 -15.86 1.45 12.09
C LEU A 49 -14.88 1.59 13.27
N LEU A 50 -13.98 0.61 13.39
CA LEU A 50 -12.87 0.64 14.36
C LEU A 50 -11.56 0.95 13.62
N ILE A 51 -10.97 2.11 13.91
CA ILE A 51 -9.65 2.45 13.37
C ILE A 51 -8.60 1.70 14.16
N LYS A 52 -7.79 0.91 13.44
CA LYS A 52 -6.67 0.18 14.02
C LYS A 52 -5.49 1.11 14.27
N GLU A 53 -5.09 1.27 15.54
CA GLU A 53 -3.95 2.10 15.93
C GLU A 53 -2.66 1.66 15.22
N GLU A 54 -2.41 0.35 15.15
CA GLU A 54 -1.22 -0.24 14.54
C GLU A 54 -1.15 -0.04 13.02
N LYS A 55 -2.25 0.38 12.39
CA LYS A 55 -2.26 0.77 10.96
C LYS A 55 -2.08 2.26 10.73
N SER A 56 -2.25 3.06 11.77
CA SER A 56 -2.16 4.52 11.68
C SER A 56 -0.76 5.00 12.03
N ALA A 57 -0.38 6.17 11.53
CA ALA A 57 0.88 6.80 11.86
C ALA A 57 0.83 8.31 11.57
N ILE A 58 1.65 9.07 12.29
CA ILE A 58 1.95 10.47 12.02
C ILE A 58 3.44 10.56 11.72
N HIS A 59 3.77 11.13 10.57
CA HIS A 59 5.13 11.36 10.11
C HIS A 59 5.37 12.85 9.91
N LYS A 60 6.58 13.31 10.23
CA LYS A 60 7.07 14.64 9.93
C LYS A 60 8.08 14.56 8.80
N PHE A 61 7.94 15.48 7.85
CA PHE A 61 8.82 15.62 6.70
C PHE A 61 9.52 16.97 6.80
N VAL A 62 10.86 16.98 6.77
CA VAL A 62 11.66 18.21 6.79
C VAL A 62 12.59 18.21 5.58
N GLN A 63 12.47 19.22 4.73
CA GLN A 63 13.38 19.38 3.60
C GLN A 63 14.81 19.63 4.11
N THR A 64 15.75 18.82 3.65
CA THR A 64 17.19 18.91 3.96
C THR A 64 17.97 18.76 2.64
N GLY A 65 18.34 19.90 2.03
CA GLY A 65 18.97 19.92 0.71
C GLY A 65 18.08 19.30 -0.37
N HIS A 66 18.55 18.27 -1.07
CA HIS A 66 17.82 17.56 -2.13
C HIS A 66 16.97 16.39 -1.63
N ARG A 67 16.78 16.24 -0.31
CA ARG A 67 16.05 15.13 0.29
C ARG A 67 15.13 15.63 1.40
N GLN A 68 14.13 14.84 1.75
CA GLN A 68 13.34 15.02 2.97
C GLN A 68 13.82 14.05 4.04
N THR A 69 14.02 14.56 5.25
CA THR A 69 14.15 13.73 6.45
C THR A 69 12.75 13.36 6.91
N VAL A 70 12.51 12.06 7.09
CA VAL A 70 11.23 11.50 7.52
C VAL A 70 11.36 10.98 8.94
N THR A 71 10.60 11.55 9.86
CA THR A 71 10.60 11.16 11.28
C THR A 71 9.22 10.70 11.71
N VAL A 72 9.14 9.62 12.49
CA VAL A 72 7.87 9.17 13.07
C VAL A 72 7.56 9.99 14.31
N ILE A 73 6.40 10.63 14.33
CA ILE A 73 5.89 11.39 15.48
C ILE A 73 5.01 10.50 16.36
N LYS A 74 4.14 9.70 15.73
CA LYS A 74 3.25 8.76 16.42
C LYS A 74 3.08 7.50 15.58
N ALA A 75 3.39 6.34 16.13
CA ALA A 75 3.02 5.06 15.57
C ALA A 75 3.03 3.98 16.65
N THR A 76 2.24 2.93 16.45
CA THR A 76 2.23 1.74 17.32
C THR A 76 2.52 0.48 16.51
N ASP A 77 3.09 -0.52 17.20
CA ASP A 77 3.24 -1.87 16.70
C ASP A 77 1.94 -2.69 16.89
N LYS A 78 1.95 -3.94 16.44
CA LYS A 78 0.81 -4.88 16.55
C LYS A 78 0.38 -5.19 18.00
N ASN A 79 1.21 -4.87 18.99
CA ASN A 79 0.95 -5.07 20.41
C ASN A 79 0.53 -3.76 21.09
N GLY A 80 0.34 -2.68 20.32
CA GLY A 80 0.00 -1.35 20.84
C GLY A 80 1.19 -0.60 21.44
N LYS A 81 2.42 -1.09 21.32
CA LYS A 81 3.61 -0.40 21.84
C LYS A 81 4.06 0.71 20.89
N PRO A 82 4.46 1.88 21.40
CA PRO A 82 5.03 2.94 20.56
C PRO A 82 6.22 2.43 19.74
N THR A 83 6.30 2.85 18.47
CA THR A 83 7.43 2.56 17.61
C THR A 83 7.85 3.79 16.80
N LEU A 84 9.16 3.97 16.62
CA LEU A 84 9.75 5.09 15.90
C LEU A 84 10.32 4.70 14.53
N ASN A 85 10.27 3.42 14.15
CA ASN A 85 10.86 2.91 12.91
C ASN A 85 9.81 2.54 11.84
N LYS A 86 8.56 2.98 12.00
CA LYS A 86 7.48 2.68 11.06
C LYS A 86 7.67 3.45 9.75
N PRO A 87 7.83 2.76 8.60
CA PRO A 87 7.96 3.44 7.32
C PRO A 87 6.67 4.17 6.95
N PHE A 88 6.78 5.26 6.18
CA PHE A 88 5.62 5.89 5.56
C PHE A 88 5.19 5.08 4.34
N GLU A 89 3.97 4.56 4.37
CA GLU A 89 3.41 3.70 3.35
C GLU A 89 1.98 4.14 2.97
N TYR A 90 1.66 4.09 1.69
CA TYR A 90 0.31 4.37 1.18
C TYR A 90 0.06 3.59 -0.11
N LEU A 91 -1.10 2.94 -0.24
CA LEU A 91 -1.52 2.19 -1.44
C LEU A 91 -0.50 1.17 -1.99
N GLY A 92 0.23 0.50 -1.09
CA GLY A 92 1.23 -0.50 -1.48
C GLY A 92 2.58 0.08 -1.89
N PHE A 93 2.77 1.38 -1.72
CA PHE A 93 4.04 2.08 -1.90
C PHE A 93 4.64 2.52 -0.56
N ARG A 94 5.95 2.75 -0.57
CA ARG A 94 6.73 3.31 0.54
C ARG A 94 7.51 4.52 0.02
N TYR A 95 7.60 5.58 0.82
CA TYR A 95 8.43 6.74 0.51
C TYR A 95 9.54 6.91 1.55
N ASP A 96 10.78 7.14 1.12
CA ASP A 96 11.96 7.26 1.99
C ASP A 96 12.44 8.70 2.22
N GLY A 97 11.68 9.68 1.71
CA GLY A 97 12.08 11.10 1.68
C GLY A 97 12.76 11.52 0.38
N ARG A 98 12.95 10.63 -0.58
CA ARG A 98 13.48 10.93 -1.93
C ARG A 98 12.76 10.18 -3.03
N GLN A 99 12.54 8.89 -2.83
CA GLN A 99 12.06 7.96 -3.84
C GLN A 99 10.88 7.15 -3.31
N VAL A 100 10.02 6.75 -4.25
CA VAL A 100 8.88 5.88 -3.99
C VAL A 100 9.25 4.46 -4.40
N TYR A 101 9.04 3.49 -3.51
CA TYR A 101 9.31 2.07 -3.71
C TYR A 101 8.03 1.27 -3.60
N ILE A 102 8.03 0.07 -4.18
CA ILE A 102 7.01 -0.94 -3.89
C ILE A 102 7.22 -1.45 -2.47
N ARG A 103 6.15 -1.54 -1.67
CA ARG A 103 6.19 -2.09 -0.32
C ARG A 103 6.62 -3.56 -0.31
N ASP A 104 7.42 -3.96 0.67
CA ASP A 104 7.91 -5.34 0.85
C ASP A 104 6.79 -6.39 0.85
N LYS A 105 5.65 -6.06 1.48
CA LYS A 105 4.45 -6.92 1.48
C LYS A 105 3.87 -7.10 0.07
N THR A 106 3.84 -6.05 -0.74
CA THR A 106 3.38 -6.10 -2.13
C THR A 106 4.30 -6.98 -2.96
N MET A 107 5.62 -6.83 -2.81
CA MET A 107 6.62 -7.66 -3.47
C MET A 107 6.52 -9.13 -3.04
N SER A 108 6.40 -9.38 -1.73
CA SER A 108 6.21 -10.72 -1.17
C SER A 108 4.94 -11.40 -1.66
N ASN A 109 3.85 -10.65 -1.84
CA ASN A 109 2.61 -11.17 -2.43
C ASN A 109 2.81 -11.57 -3.90
N LEU A 110 3.51 -10.74 -4.68
CA LEU A 110 3.82 -11.04 -6.08
C LEU A 110 4.66 -12.31 -6.19
N HIS A 111 5.74 -12.44 -5.41
CA HIS A 111 6.57 -13.65 -5.40
C HIS A 111 5.78 -14.91 -5.04
N ARG A 112 4.91 -14.84 -4.01
CA ARG A 112 4.04 -15.97 -3.65
C ARG A 112 3.07 -16.34 -4.77
N LYS A 113 2.49 -15.35 -5.45
CA LYS A 113 1.61 -15.59 -6.60
C LYS A 113 2.38 -16.27 -7.73
N ILE A 114 3.58 -15.79 -8.06
CA ILE A 114 4.46 -16.40 -9.07
C ILE A 114 4.75 -17.85 -8.71
N ALA A 115 5.23 -18.12 -7.50
CA ALA A 115 5.56 -19.46 -7.05
C ALA A 115 4.37 -20.43 -7.15
N SER A 116 3.20 -20.00 -6.68
CA SER A 116 1.97 -20.81 -6.72
C SER A 116 1.54 -21.14 -8.15
N VAL A 117 1.55 -20.16 -9.06
CA VAL A 117 1.16 -20.35 -10.46
C VAL A 117 2.20 -21.22 -11.19
N SER A 118 3.50 -21.00 -10.96
CA SER A 118 4.57 -21.83 -11.51
C SER A 118 4.43 -23.29 -11.09
N GLN A 119 4.16 -23.53 -9.80
CA GLN A 119 3.99 -24.88 -9.27
C GLN A 119 2.77 -25.57 -9.90
N ALA A 120 1.63 -24.88 -9.97
CA ALA A 120 0.43 -25.42 -10.61
C ALA A 120 0.65 -25.73 -12.09
N MET A 121 1.40 -24.88 -12.80
CA MET A 121 1.78 -25.11 -14.19
C MET A 121 2.69 -26.33 -14.34
N ALA A 122 3.75 -26.43 -13.54
CA ALA A 122 4.68 -27.54 -13.58
C ALA A 122 3.97 -28.88 -13.33
N ILE A 123 3.13 -28.95 -12.28
CA ILE A 123 2.34 -30.16 -11.96
C ILE A 123 1.46 -30.57 -13.15
N ARG A 124 0.77 -29.60 -13.77
CA ARG A 124 -0.10 -29.86 -14.92
C ARG A 124 0.68 -30.37 -16.13
N LEU A 125 1.84 -29.79 -16.41
CA LEU A 125 2.68 -30.19 -17.56
C LEU A 125 3.28 -31.58 -17.36
N VAL A 126 3.84 -31.86 -16.17
CA VAL A 126 4.37 -33.19 -15.84
C VAL A 126 3.28 -34.26 -15.93
N LYS A 127 2.07 -33.97 -15.44
CA LYS A 127 0.94 -34.90 -15.54
C LYS A 127 0.46 -35.10 -16.99
N ARG A 128 0.50 -34.06 -17.83
CA ARG A 128 0.07 -34.14 -19.24
C ARG A 128 1.08 -34.85 -20.13
N TYR A 129 2.36 -34.67 -19.86
CA TYR A 129 3.47 -35.15 -20.68
C TYR A 129 4.30 -36.21 -19.94
N GLN A 130 3.61 -37.15 -19.28
CA GLN A 130 4.26 -38.25 -18.57
C GLN A 130 5.19 -39.04 -19.50
N GLY A 131 6.40 -39.34 -19.04
CA GLY A 131 7.41 -40.08 -19.80
C GLY A 131 8.31 -39.23 -20.70
N LYS A 132 8.06 -37.93 -20.86
CA LYS A 132 9.01 -37.01 -21.52
C LYS A 132 10.12 -36.55 -20.57
N ALA A 133 11.28 -36.21 -21.13
CA ALA A 133 12.35 -35.58 -20.37
C ALA A 133 11.93 -34.18 -19.90
N VAL A 134 12.48 -33.73 -18.77
CA VAL A 134 12.17 -32.42 -18.18
C VAL A 134 12.49 -31.26 -19.16
N SER A 135 13.58 -31.38 -19.92
CA SER A 135 13.98 -30.41 -20.95
C SER A 135 12.90 -30.22 -22.02
N ASP A 136 12.29 -31.32 -22.47
CA ASP A 136 11.24 -31.29 -23.49
C ASP A 136 9.98 -30.64 -22.94
N ILE A 137 9.63 -30.93 -21.69
CA ILE A 137 8.48 -30.33 -21.00
C ILE A 137 8.68 -28.82 -20.82
N LEU A 138 9.89 -28.38 -20.45
CA LEU A 138 10.23 -26.95 -20.34
C LEU A 138 10.17 -26.25 -21.71
N GLY A 139 10.60 -26.92 -22.78
CA GLY A 139 10.48 -26.40 -24.15
C GLY A 139 9.05 -26.20 -24.64
N LEU A 140 8.06 -26.83 -23.99
CA LEU A 140 6.64 -26.69 -24.30
C LEU A 140 5.94 -25.58 -23.48
N VAL A 141 6.66 -24.88 -22.60
CA VAL A 141 6.09 -23.81 -21.77
C VAL A 141 5.87 -22.56 -22.62
N ASP A 142 4.61 -22.11 -22.66
CA ASP A 142 4.26 -20.79 -23.16
C ASP A 142 4.55 -19.73 -22.08
N PHE A 143 5.78 -19.20 -22.10
CA PHE A 143 6.24 -18.21 -21.13
C PHE A 143 5.55 -16.86 -21.31
N GLU A 144 5.11 -16.51 -22.51
CA GLU A 144 4.41 -15.26 -22.75
C GLU A 144 3.05 -15.26 -22.03
N LYS A 145 2.27 -16.32 -22.24
CA LYS A 145 1.00 -16.51 -21.53
C LYS A 145 1.17 -16.67 -20.02
N PHE A 146 2.28 -17.28 -19.59
CA PHE A 146 2.63 -17.35 -18.18
C PHE A 146 2.85 -15.95 -17.57
N VAL A 147 3.65 -15.11 -18.23
CA VAL A 147 3.96 -13.75 -17.76
C VAL A 147 2.72 -12.86 -17.75
N GLN A 148 1.83 -13.00 -18.75
CA GLN A 148 0.55 -12.28 -18.81
C GLN A 148 -0.31 -12.46 -17.55
N ALA A 149 -0.22 -13.61 -16.86
CA ALA A 149 -0.97 -13.84 -15.61
C ALA A 149 -0.57 -12.91 -14.44
N PHE A 150 0.55 -12.21 -14.59
CA PHE A 150 1.07 -11.21 -13.65
C PHE A 150 1.09 -9.79 -14.22
N GLY A 151 0.73 -9.63 -15.49
CA GLY A 151 0.63 -8.34 -16.15
C GLY A 151 -0.57 -7.51 -15.69
N PRO A 152 -0.72 -6.28 -16.22
CA PRO A 152 -1.89 -5.45 -15.99
C PRO A 152 -3.16 -6.19 -16.40
N VAL A 153 -4.24 -6.04 -15.62
CA VAL A 153 -5.56 -6.49 -16.06
C VAL A 153 -6.00 -5.53 -17.17
N GLU A 154 -6.29 -6.03 -18.37
CA GLU A 154 -6.64 -5.18 -19.52
C GLU A 154 -7.83 -4.24 -19.22
N ASP A 155 -8.77 -4.68 -18.39
CA ASP A 155 -9.93 -3.91 -17.93
C ASP A 155 -9.64 -2.87 -16.83
N PHE A 156 -8.38 -2.67 -16.42
CA PHE A 156 -8.09 -1.71 -15.35
C PHE A 156 -8.30 -0.26 -15.79
N ARG A 157 -8.14 0.04 -17.08
CA ARG A 157 -8.31 1.39 -17.64
C ARG A 157 -9.77 1.79 -17.83
N SER A 158 -10.70 0.85 -17.97
CA SER A 158 -12.13 1.15 -18.16
C SER A 158 -12.85 1.55 -16.87
N LYS A 159 -12.23 1.32 -15.70
CA LYS A 159 -12.83 1.61 -14.38
C LYS A 159 -12.16 2.76 -13.62
N SER A 160 -11.12 3.39 -14.17
CA SER A 160 -10.40 4.47 -13.46
C SER A 160 -11.16 5.79 -13.40
N ASP A 161 -12.12 6.00 -14.30
CA ASP A 161 -12.89 7.26 -14.37
C ASP A 161 -13.94 7.39 -13.24
N ASP A 162 -14.33 6.28 -12.61
CA ASP A 162 -15.29 6.27 -11.49
C ASP A 162 -14.68 6.73 -10.14
N TYR A 163 -13.36 6.88 -10.04
CA TYR A 163 -12.67 7.17 -8.77
C TYR A 163 -12.22 8.64 -8.62
N ARG A 164 -12.54 9.51 -9.59
CA ARG A 164 -12.33 10.97 -9.51
C ARG A 164 -13.64 11.67 -9.16
N SER A 165 -14.06 11.59 -7.90
CA SER A 165 -15.16 12.39 -7.34
C SER A 165 -14.78 12.95 -5.98
#